data_AF-A0A961H2U4-F1
#
_entry.id   AF-A0A961H2U4-F1
#
_cell.length_a   1.000
_cell.length_b   1.000
_cell.length_c   1.000
_cell.angle_alpha   90.00
_cell.angle_beta   90.00
_cell.angle_gamma   90.00
#
_symmetry.space_group_name_H-M   'P 1'
#
loop_
_entity.id
_entity.type
_entity.pdbx_description
1 polymer ?
#
loop_
_entity_poly.entity_id
_entity_poly.type
_entity_poly.pdbx_seq_one_letter_code
_entity_poly.pdbx_strand_id
1 'polypeptide(L)'
;MKLIDRGWINQADEIPDDAVPVDPDLINLGGSWHRPIFFSDQPFVCRDCGVSCVWKAVDQQWYFETFHAPYYETANRCRACRRKERRRKEQARIDSGHAVDTPPAE
;
A
#
# COMPACT_ATOMS: atom_id res chain seq x y z
N MET A 1 18.80 0.98 -13.58
CA MET A 1 17.60 1.20 -12.74
C MET A 1 16.59 0.19 -13.23
N LYS A 2 16.03 -0.66 -12.36
CA LYS A 2 15.32 -1.87 -12.77
C LYS A 2 14.22 -1.65 -13.81
N LEU A 3 13.52 -0.51 -13.76
CA LEU A 3 12.50 -0.14 -14.74
C LEU A 3 13.08 0.04 -16.16
N ILE A 4 14.25 0.67 -16.31
CA ILE A 4 14.96 0.80 -17.59
C ILE A 4 15.49 -0.56 -18.03
N ASP A 5 16.07 -1.33 -17.11
CA ASP A 5 16.65 -2.65 -17.40
C ASP A 5 15.56 -3.64 -17.89
N ARG A 6 14.32 -3.46 -17.43
CA ARG A 6 13.11 -4.19 -17.86
C ARG A 6 12.43 -3.61 -19.08
N GLY A 7 12.86 -2.45 -19.58
CA GLY A 7 12.22 -1.73 -20.69
C GLY A 7 10.81 -1.21 -20.37
N TRP A 8 10.50 -0.96 -19.10
CA TRP A 8 9.22 -0.36 -18.69
C TRP A 8 9.20 1.15 -18.90
N ILE A 9 10.38 1.76 -18.84
CA ILE A 9 10.64 3.15 -19.23
C ILE A 9 11.92 3.18 -20.06
N ASN A 10 12.12 4.24 -20.83
CA ASN A 10 13.32 4.46 -21.63
C ASN A 10 14.35 5.30 -20.87
N GLN A 11 13.90 6.25 -20.06
CA GLN A 11 14.75 7.24 -19.39
C GLN A 11 14.30 7.48 -17.95
N ALA A 12 15.23 7.90 -17.09
CA ALA A 12 14.96 8.07 -15.65
C ALA A 12 14.07 9.28 -15.33
N ASP A 13 14.05 10.28 -16.21
CA ASP A 13 13.23 11.50 -16.11
C ASP A 13 11.73 11.26 -16.38
N GLU A 14 11.35 10.06 -16.84
CA GLU A 14 9.97 9.61 -16.85
C GLU A 14 9.40 9.41 -15.43
N ILE A 15 10.28 9.36 -14.41
CA ILE A 15 9.91 9.32 -13.00
C ILE A 15 10.04 10.74 -12.40
N PRO A 16 8.96 11.31 -11.84
CA PRO A 16 9.03 12.60 -11.15
C PRO A 16 10.00 12.58 -9.96
N ASP A 17 10.68 13.70 -9.70
CA ASP A 17 11.67 13.82 -8.62
C ASP A 17 11.08 13.61 -7.21
N ASP A 18 9.80 13.89 -7.02
CA ASP A 18 9.07 13.71 -5.76
C ASP A 18 8.37 12.35 -5.64
N ALA A 19 8.55 11.48 -6.63
CA ALA A 19 7.97 10.13 -6.67
C ALA A 19 8.97 9.06 -6.23
N VAL A 20 8.44 7.91 -5.82
CA VAL A 20 9.23 6.71 -5.49
C VAL A 20 9.14 5.74 -6.67
N PRO A 21 10.26 5.36 -7.33
CA PRO A 21 10.22 4.43 -8.45
C PRO A 21 9.77 3.04 -7.97
N VAL A 22 8.92 2.40 -8.78
CA VAL A 22 8.46 1.02 -8.54
C VAL A 22 9.59 0.04 -8.79
N ASP A 23 9.75 -0.96 -7.93
CA ASP A 23 10.54 -2.15 -8.22
C ASP A 23 9.67 -3.15 -9.01
N PRO A 24 9.93 -3.35 -10.32
CA PRO A 24 9.15 -4.25 -11.15
C PRO A 24 9.29 -5.73 -10.75
N ASP A 25 10.25 -6.08 -9.86
CA ASP A 25 10.44 -7.44 -9.34
C ASP A 25 9.54 -7.74 -8.15
N LEU A 26 9.14 -6.71 -7.40
CA LEU A 26 8.49 -6.85 -6.10
C LEU A 26 6.99 -6.56 -6.15
N ILE A 27 6.57 -5.72 -7.11
CA ILE A 27 5.20 -5.27 -7.19
C ILE A 27 4.22 -6.40 -7.52
N ASN A 28 3.21 -6.57 -6.68
CA ASN A 28 2.07 -7.45 -6.95
C ASN A 28 1.01 -6.72 -7.77
N LEU A 29 1.04 -6.86 -9.10
CA LEU A 29 0.03 -6.27 -9.98
C LEU A 29 -1.38 -6.86 -9.77
N GLY A 30 -1.49 -8.03 -9.14
CA GLY A 30 -2.76 -8.76 -9.03
C GLY A 30 -3.39 -8.98 -10.41
N GLY A 31 -4.68 -8.66 -10.55
CA GLY A 31 -5.40 -8.68 -11.82
C GLY A 31 -5.37 -7.36 -12.59
N SER A 32 -4.49 -6.41 -12.23
CA SER A 32 -4.42 -5.10 -12.89
C SER A 32 -3.78 -5.20 -14.28
N TRP A 33 -4.38 -4.51 -15.25
CA TRP A 33 -3.79 -4.31 -16.58
C TRP A 33 -2.77 -3.17 -16.61
N HIS A 34 -2.78 -2.31 -15.59
CA HIS A 34 -1.87 -1.18 -15.46
C HIS A 34 -0.58 -1.60 -14.73
N ARG A 35 0.56 -1.27 -15.33
CA ARG A 35 1.89 -1.40 -14.73
C ARG A 35 2.36 -0.01 -14.26
N PRO A 36 2.35 0.27 -12.96
CA PRO A 36 2.87 1.54 -12.48
C PRO A 36 4.39 1.56 -12.59
N ILE A 37 4.93 2.74 -12.85
CA ILE A 37 6.37 2.99 -12.93
C ILE A 37 6.88 3.78 -11.71
N PHE A 38 6.00 4.45 -10.97
CA PHE A 38 6.31 5.13 -9.71
C PHE A 38 5.08 5.21 -8.79
N PHE A 39 5.33 5.51 -7.52
CA PHE A 39 4.33 5.93 -6.52
C PHE A 39 4.48 7.44 -6.26
N SER A 40 3.36 8.14 -6.11
CA SER A 40 3.32 9.56 -5.75
C SER A 40 2.33 9.79 -4.61
N ASP A 41 2.50 10.85 -3.82
CA ASP A 41 1.61 11.17 -2.71
C ASP A 41 0.15 11.27 -3.17
N GLN A 42 -0.73 10.42 -2.62
CA GLN A 42 -2.15 10.35 -3.01
C GLN A 42 -3.04 10.89 -1.88
N PRO A 43 -3.79 11.99 -2.08
CA PRO A 43 -4.77 12.44 -1.10
C PRO A 43 -5.94 11.45 -1.02
N PHE A 44 -6.45 11.21 0.18
CA PHE A 44 -7.65 10.41 0.40
C PHE A 44 -8.45 10.91 1.60
N VAL A 45 -9.73 10.58 1.63
CA VAL A 45 -10.62 10.85 2.77
C VAL A 45 -10.86 9.56 3.52
N CYS A 46 -10.65 9.56 4.84
CA CYS A 46 -10.94 8.40 5.66
C CYS A 46 -12.43 8.06 5.60
N ARG A 47 -12.77 6.86 5.14
CA ARG A 47 -14.17 6.40 5.05
C ARG A 47 -14.91 6.31 6.38
N ASP A 48 -14.19 6.22 7.49
CA ASP A 48 -14.80 6.02 8.82
C ASP A 48 -14.97 7.34 9.58
N CYS A 49 -14.02 8.28 9.47
CA CYS A 49 -14.04 9.53 10.25
C CYS A 49 -14.02 10.81 9.42
N GLY A 50 -13.94 10.72 8.09
CA GLY A 50 -13.99 11.87 7.18
C GLY A 50 -12.73 12.74 7.14
N VAL A 51 -11.69 12.44 7.92
CA VAL A 51 -10.45 13.24 7.91
C VAL A 51 -9.71 13.10 6.57
N SER A 52 -9.27 14.23 6.02
CA SER A 52 -8.37 14.26 4.86
C SER A 52 -6.99 13.78 5.27
N CYS A 53 -6.40 12.92 4.45
CA CYS A 53 -5.09 12.32 4.66
C CYS A 53 -4.32 12.30 3.34
N VAL A 54 -3.02 12.06 3.43
CA VAL A 54 -2.16 11.77 2.29
C VAL A 54 -1.57 10.38 2.49
N TRP A 55 -1.70 9.54 1.48
CA TRP A 55 -1.01 8.27 1.40
C TRP A 55 0.33 8.50 0.73
N LYS A 56 1.39 8.54 1.53
CA LYS A 56 2.71 8.92 1.05
C LYS A 56 3.26 7.89 0.06
N ALA A 57 4.03 8.33 -0.93
CA ALA A 57 4.69 7.44 -1.89
C ALA A 57 5.54 6.34 -1.21
N VAL A 58 6.25 6.69 -0.14
CA VAL A 58 7.03 5.73 0.67
C VAL A 58 6.16 4.70 1.40
N ASP A 59 4.97 5.09 1.87
CA ASP A 59 4.03 4.17 2.51
C ASP A 59 3.39 3.23 1.47
N GLN A 60 3.18 3.72 0.24
CA GLN A 60 2.72 2.91 -0.90
C GLN A 60 3.77 1.87 -1.28
N GLN A 61 5.04 2.27 -1.39
CA GLN A 61 6.14 1.35 -1.69
C GLN A 61 6.17 0.19 -0.68
N TRP A 62 6.19 0.49 0.62
CA TRP A 62 6.15 -0.56 1.64
C TRP A 62 4.90 -1.45 1.50
N TYR A 63 3.73 -0.86 1.27
CA TYR A 63 2.47 -1.59 1.17
C TYR A 63 2.43 -2.57 -0.02
N PHE A 64 2.91 -2.15 -1.18
CA PHE A 64 2.85 -2.94 -2.40
C PHE A 64 4.06 -3.86 -2.59
N GLU A 65 5.25 -3.42 -2.22
CA GLU A 65 6.49 -4.17 -2.48
C GLU A 65 6.92 -5.03 -1.30
N THR A 66 6.69 -4.59 -0.06
CA THR A 66 7.08 -5.34 1.15
C THR A 66 5.92 -6.17 1.71
N PHE A 67 4.74 -5.57 1.83
CA PHE A 67 3.54 -6.27 2.30
C PHE A 67 2.83 -7.05 1.17
N HIS A 68 3.26 -6.88 -0.08
CA HIS A 68 2.73 -7.57 -1.28
C HIS A 68 1.23 -7.41 -1.49
N ALA A 69 0.65 -6.28 -1.07
CA ALA A 69 -0.74 -5.97 -1.39
C ALA A 69 -0.95 -5.88 -2.91
N PRO A 70 -2.13 -6.28 -3.43
CA PRO A 70 -2.45 -6.09 -4.84
C PRO A 70 -2.51 -4.60 -5.21
N TYR A 71 -1.90 -4.23 -6.34
CA TYR A 71 -1.78 -2.82 -6.77
C TYR A 71 -3.13 -2.10 -7.01
N TYR A 72 -4.22 -2.82 -7.21
CA TYR A 72 -5.55 -2.23 -7.35
C TYR A 72 -6.14 -1.72 -6.01
N GLU A 73 -5.48 -1.98 -4.88
CA GLU A 73 -5.91 -1.48 -3.57
C GLU A 73 -5.51 -0.02 -3.32
N THR A 74 -6.31 0.68 -2.52
CA THR A 74 -6.04 2.07 -2.14
C THR A 74 -6.20 2.32 -0.64
N ALA A 75 -5.45 3.29 -0.11
CA ALA A 75 -5.66 3.75 1.26
C ALA A 75 -7.04 4.43 1.40
N ASN A 76 -7.90 3.84 2.22
CA ASN A 76 -9.25 4.36 2.48
C ASN A 76 -9.53 4.68 3.96
N ARG A 77 -8.57 4.42 4.86
CA ARG A 77 -8.68 4.69 6.30
C ARG A 77 -7.41 5.35 6.81
N CYS A 78 -7.57 6.36 7.67
CA CYS A 78 -6.44 6.97 8.38
C CYS A 78 -5.80 5.97 9.36
N ARG A 79 -4.57 6.25 9.83
CA ARG A 79 -3.83 5.37 10.75
C ARG A 79 -4.62 5.03 12.02
N ALA A 80 -5.34 6.00 12.59
CA ALA A 80 -6.17 5.79 13.78
C ALA A 80 -7.31 4.80 13.51
N CYS A 81 -8.05 4.99 12.42
CA CYS A 81 -9.14 4.08 12.02
C CYS A 81 -8.63 2.69 11.63
N ARG A 82 -7.46 2.58 10.97
CA ARG A 82 -6.82 1.27 10.72
C ARG A 82 -6.50 0.51 12.01
N ARG A 83 -5.97 1.21 13.03
CA ARG A 83 -5.71 0.60 14.36
C ARG A 83 -6.99 0.13 15.05
N LYS A 84 -8.06 0.93 15.00
CA LYS A 84 -9.38 0.55 15.54
C LYS A 84 -9.94 -0.67 14.83
N GLU A 85 -9.87 -0.71 13.50
CA GLU A 85 -10.36 -1.82 12.70
C GLU A 85 -9.56 -3.11 12.95
N ARG A 86 -8.23 -3.01 13.12
CA ARG A 86 -7.39 -4.14 13.51
C ARG A 86 -7.84 -4.76 14.83
N ARG A 87 -8.07 -3.93 15.86
CA ARG A 87 -8.58 -4.38 17.17
C ARG A 87 -9.96 -5.03 17.06
N ARG A 88 -10.87 -4.45 16.26
CA ARG A 88 -12.21 -5.02 16.04
C ARG A 88 -12.14 -6.40 15.39
N LYS A 89 -11.31 -6.56 14.35
CA LYS A 89 -11.10 -7.84 13.68
C LYS A 89 -10.49 -8.88 14.61
N GLU A 90 -9.52 -8.47 15.44
CA GLU A 90 -8.91 -9.36 16.42
C GLU A 90 -9.93 -9.83 17.45
N GLN A 91 -10.72 -8.93 18.03
CA GLN A 91 -11.80 -9.31 18.95
C GLN A 91 -12.78 -10.28 18.29
N ALA A 92 -13.19 -10.03 17.05
CA ALA A 92 -14.08 -10.94 16.33
C ALA A 92 -13.46 -12.33 16.11
N ARG A 93 -12.14 -12.43 15.91
CA ARG A 93 -11.45 -13.73 15.83
C ARG A 93 -11.46 -14.46 17.17
N ILE A 94 -11.24 -13.74 18.26
CA ILE A 94 -11.31 -14.27 19.64
C ILE A 94 -12.72 -14.78 19.93
N ASP A 95 -13.74 -13.96 19.70
CA ASP A 95 -15.15 -14.30 19.95
C ASP A 95 -15.61 -15.52 19.14
N SER A 96 -15.06 -15.70 17.94
CA SER A 96 -15.36 -16.84 17.06
C SER A 96 -14.56 -18.11 17.40
N GLY A 97 -13.71 -18.09 18.44
CA GLY A 97 -12.86 -19.24 18.81
C GLY A 97 -11.69 -19.52 17.86
N HIS A 98 -11.34 -18.57 16.97
CA HIS A 98 -10.24 -18.66 16.01
C HIS A 98 -9.06 -17.76 16.40
N ALA A 99 -8.89 -17.48 17.69
CA ALA A 99 -7.72 -16.78 18.20
C ALA A 99 -6.45 -17.53 17.75
N VAL A 100 -5.52 -16.80 17.15
CA VAL A 100 -4.18 -17.31 16.85
C VAL A 100 -3.26 -16.65 17.84
N ASP A 101 -2.37 -17.42 18.47
CA ASP A 101 -1.32 -16.90 19.33
C ASP A 101 -0.27 -16.14 18.50
N THR A 102 -0.63 -14.98 17.94
CA THR A 102 0.28 -14.14 17.17
C THR A 102 0.47 -12.82 17.91
N PRO A 103 1.70 -12.48 18.34
CA PRO A 103 1.96 -11.22 19.04
C PRO A 103 1.70 -10.02 18.13
N PRO A 104 1.26 -8.87 18.68
CA PRO A 104 0.93 -7.72 17.87
C PRO A 104 2.18 -7.15 17.21
N ALA A 105 2.24 -7.16 15.89
CA ALA A 105 3.26 -6.40 15.14
C ALA A 105 3.07 -4.90 15.41
N GLU A 106 4.14 -4.25 15.87
CA GLU A 106 4.24 -2.86 16.37
C GLU A 106 3.87 -1.76 15.35
#